data_AF-A0A2I0VYT9-F1
#
_entry.id   AF-A0A2I0VYT9-F1
#
_cell.length_a   1.000
_cell.length_b   1.000
_cell.length_c   1.000
_cell.angle_alpha   90.00
_cell.angle_beta   90.00
_cell.angle_gamma   90.00
#
_symmetry.space_group_name_H-M   'P 1'
#
loop_
_entity.id
_entity.type
_entity.pdbx_description
1 polymer ?
#
loop_
_entity_poly.entity_id
_entity_poly.type
_entity_poly.pdbx_seq_one_letter_code
_entity_poly.pdbx_strand_id
1 'polypeptide(L)'
;MDKELNKLSIWGGKLLSLAGKITLVNSILLALPTFHTNLSLVPKQILIEVEKACRKFIWSKGDGSNGLQYASWDLLCKPKSWGGLGINSCLKKVGPLRAKLARRYCQEKKSHMHKVLFPKYGPISFESSVRKHGD
;
A
#
# COMPACT_ATOMS: atom_id res chain seq x y z
N MET A 1 7.84 -8.60 3.35
CA MET A 1 7.91 -7.19 3.81
C MET A 1 8.40 -7.10 5.24
N ASP A 2 8.05 -8.05 6.10
CA ASP A 2 8.45 -8.10 7.52
C ASP A 2 9.97 -8.09 7.72
N LYS A 3 10.72 -8.73 6.81
CA LYS A 3 12.19 -8.68 6.81
C LYS A 3 12.75 -7.26 6.62
N GLU A 4 12.17 -6.47 5.72
CA GLU A 4 12.60 -5.09 5.48
C GLU A 4 12.16 -4.17 6.63
N LEU A 5 10.96 -4.38 7.18
CA LEU A 5 10.49 -3.70 8.38
C LEU A 5 11.37 -3.99 9.60
N ASN A 6 11.85 -5.23 9.76
CA ASN A 6 12.76 -5.60 10.85
C ASN A 6 14.15 -4.97 10.68
N LYS A 7 14.68 -4.90 9.46
CA LYS A 7 15.94 -4.18 9.22
C LYS A 7 15.80 -2.69 9.53
N LEU A 8 14.67 -2.09 9.14
CA LEU A 8 14.39 -0.68 9.39
C LEU A 8 14.08 -0.39 10.86
N SER A 9 13.47 -1.33 11.60
CA SER A 9 13.26 -1.18 13.05
C SER A 9 14.58 -1.22 13.82
N ILE A 10 15.53 -2.06 13.40
CA ILE A 10 16.89 -2.12 13.96
C ILE A 10 17.64 -0.81 13.70
N TRP A 11 17.57 -0.26 12.49
CA TRP A 11 18.28 0.98 12.13
C TRP A 11 17.59 2.27 12.62
N GLY A 12 16.26 2.31 12.58
CA GLY A 12 15.46 3.53 12.76
C GLY A 12 14.71 3.63 14.09
N GLY A 13 14.66 2.55 14.88
CA GLY A 13 13.90 2.53 16.14
C GLY A 13 14.42 3.49 17.20
N LYS A 14 15.75 3.58 17.35
CA LYS A 14 16.44 4.36 18.40
C LYS A 14 16.83 5.79 17.97
N LEU A 15 17.04 6.03 16.68
CA LEU A 15 17.70 7.25 16.20
C LEU A 15 16.78 8.22 15.43
N LEU A 16 15.58 7.80 15.01
CA LEU A 16 14.72 8.64 14.18
C LEU A 16 13.65 9.35 15.00
N SER A 17 13.53 10.65 14.76
CA SER A 17 12.37 11.44 15.17
C SER A 17 11.09 10.90 14.50
N LEU A 18 9.93 11.25 15.05
CA LEU A 18 8.63 10.88 14.46
C LEU A 18 8.53 11.30 12.98
N ALA A 19 9.00 12.51 12.67
CA ALA A 19 9.05 13.01 11.29
C ALA A 19 9.98 12.16 10.41
N GLY A 20 11.14 11.74 10.93
CA GLY A 20 12.06 10.83 10.23
C GLY A 20 11.43 9.47 9.93
N LYS A 21 10.71 8.89 10.90
CA LYS A 21 9.99 7.62 10.72
C LYS A 21 8.91 7.72 9.64
N ILE A 22 8.14 8.82 9.63
CA ILE A 22 7.09 9.05 8.61
C ILE A 22 7.71 9.18 7.21
N THR A 23 8.80 9.94 7.08
CA THR A 23 9.51 10.10 5.80
C THR A 23 10.00 8.75 5.28
N LEU A 24 10.60 7.93 6.15
CA LEU A 24 11.11 6.60 5.79
C LEU A 24 9.99 5.64 5.36
N VAL A 25 8.85 5.69 6.05
CA VAL A 25 7.66 4.91 5.69
C VAL A 25 7.16 5.28 4.30
N ASN A 26 7.08 6.58 4.00
CA ASN A 26 6.62 7.05 2.71
C ASN A 26 7.59 6.72 1.56
N SER A 27 8.90 6.85 1.77
CA SER A 27 9.90 6.66 0.72
C SER A 27 10.19 5.20 0.41
N ILE A 28 10.18 4.32 1.42
CA ILE A 28 10.57 2.90 1.26
C ILE A 28 9.35 1.99 1.44
N LEU A 29 8.76 2.01 2.63
CA LEU A 29 7.81 0.97 3.05
C LEU A 29 6.49 1.00 2.27
N LEU A 30 6.00 2.19 1.90
CA LEU A 30 4.80 2.35 1.09
C LEU A 30 5.10 2.38 -0.41
N ALA A 31 6.35 2.58 -0.82
CA ALA A 31 6.76 2.55 -2.22
C ALA A 31 6.82 1.12 -2.77
N LEU A 32 7.36 0.17 -2.01
CA LEU A 32 7.42 -1.25 -2.37
C LEU A 32 6.06 -1.89 -2.72
N PRO A 33 5.03 -1.86 -1.85
CA PRO A 33 3.71 -2.40 -2.16
C PRO A 33 3.03 -1.64 -3.32
N THR A 34 3.29 -0.33 -3.46
CA THR A 34 2.80 0.47 -4.59
C THR A 34 3.39 -0.03 -5.91
N PHE A 35 4.69 -0.33 -5.94
CA PHE A 35 5.36 -0.91 -7.10
C PHE A 35 4.77 -2.27 -7.46
N HIS A 36 4.62 -3.17 -6.49
CA HIS A 36 4.00 -4.48 -6.73
C HIS A 36 2.56 -4.36 -7.24
N THR A 37 1.76 -3.44 -6.69
CA THR A 37 0.37 -3.21 -7.13
C THR A 37 0.29 -2.67 -8.58
N ASN A 38 1.32 -1.98 -9.05
CA ASN A 38 1.40 -1.50 -10.43
C ASN A 38 1.72 -2.63 -11.42
N LEU A 39 2.41 -3.69 -10.97
CA LEU A 39 2.78 -4.83 -11.81
C LEU A 39 1.76 -5.99 -11.75
N SER A 40 1.06 -6.15 -10.63
CA SER A 40 0.18 -7.29 -10.41
C SER A 40 -1.03 -6.97 -9.55
N LEU A 41 -2.02 -7.87 -9.60
CA LEU A 41 -3.20 -7.82 -8.75
C LEU A 41 -2.84 -8.31 -7.33
N VAL A 42 -2.32 -7.41 -6.50
CA VAL A 42 -2.04 -7.70 -5.08
C VAL A 42 -3.36 -7.74 -4.29
N PRO A 43 -3.63 -8.80 -3.50
CA PRO A 43 -4.78 -8.86 -2.59
C PRO A 43 -4.80 -7.71 -1.59
N LYS A 44 -6.00 -7.17 -1.30
CA LYS A 44 -6.16 -6.07 -0.34
C LYS A 44 -5.64 -6.43 1.05
N GLN A 45 -5.79 -7.69 1.47
CA GLN A 45 -5.33 -8.18 2.77
C GLN A 45 -3.84 -7.92 2.99
N ILE A 46 -3.01 -8.18 1.98
CA ILE A 46 -1.56 -7.96 2.08
C ILE A 46 -1.28 -6.48 2.32
N LEU A 47 -1.96 -5.59 1.61
CA LEU A 47 -1.78 -4.15 1.75
C LEU A 47 -2.21 -3.63 3.12
N ILE A 48 -3.26 -4.22 3.71
CA ILE A 48 -3.68 -3.93 5.09
C ILE A 48 -2.57 -4.32 6.07
N GLU A 49 -1.97 -5.50 5.93
CA GLU A 49 -0.88 -5.93 6.81
C GLU A 49 0.35 -5.03 6.69
N VAL A 50 0.64 -4.52 5.48
CA VAL A 50 1.71 -3.55 5.28
C VAL A 50 1.45 -2.22 6.00
N GLU A 51 0.23 -1.68 5.87
CA GLU A 51 -0.14 -0.45 6.56
C GLU A 51 -0.12 -0.63 8.09
N LYS A 52 -0.53 -1.80 8.60
CA LYS A 52 -0.41 -2.14 10.03
C LYS A 52 1.05 -2.13 10.49
N ALA A 53 1.94 -2.73 9.71
CA ALA A 53 3.36 -2.78 10.07
C ALA A 53 4.02 -1.39 10.00
N CYS A 54 3.67 -0.57 9.00
CA CYS A 54 4.11 0.83 8.92
C CYS A 54 3.63 1.63 10.14
N ARG A 55 2.37 1.43 10.55
CA ARG A 55 1.81 2.07 11.74
C ARG A 55 2.55 1.65 13.01
N LYS A 56 2.84 0.35 13.16
CA LYS A 56 3.62 -0.17 14.29
C LYS A 56 5.03 0.44 14.33
N PHE A 57 5.66 0.62 13.17
CA PHE A 57 6.98 1.24 13.06
C PHE A 57 6.97 2.72 13.45
N ILE A 58 5.98 3.50 13.00
CA ILE A 58 5.86 4.94 13.33
C ILE A 58 5.74 5.14 14.84
N TRP A 59 4.90 4.33 15.49
CA TRP A 59 4.65 4.42 16.91
C TRP A 59 5.57 3.54 17.76
N SER A 60 6.58 2.89 17.18
CA SER A 60 7.53 2.11 17.99
C SER A 60 8.34 3.03 18.90
N LYS A 61 8.61 2.57 20.12
CA LYS A 61 9.55 3.24 21.03
C LYS A 61 10.98 2.73 20.76
N GLY A 62 11.98 3.51 21.17
CA GLY A 62 13.40 3.18 20.94
C GLY A 62 13.91 1.93 21.63
N ASP A 63 13.18 1.43 22.63
CA ASP A 63 13.43 0.15 23.30
C ASP A 63 12.85 -1.06 22.54
N GLY A 64 12.20 -0.85 21.39
CA GLY A 64 11.54 -1.91 20.62
C GLY A 64 10.14 -2.24 21.12
N SER A 65 9.64 -1.56 22.15
CA SER A 65 8.26 -1.70 22.61
C SER A 65 7.27 -0.96 21.70
N ASN A 66 6.03 -1.45 21.66
CA ASN A 66 4.96 -0.76 20.93
C ASN A 66 4.56 0.50 21.71
N GLY A 67 4.74 1.67 21.12
CA GLY A 67 4.17 2.91 21.66
C GLY A 67 2.67 3.01 21.36
N LEU A 68 2.01 3.93 22.09
CA LEU A 68 0.59 4.20 21.93
C LEU A 68 0.33 4.82 20.55
N GLN A 69 -0.71 4.35 19.86
CA GLN A 69 -1.12 4.92 18.58
C GLN A 69 -2.00 6.15 18.84
N TYR A 70 -1.44 7.35 18.69
CA TYR A 70 -2.13 8.60 19.06
C TYR A 70 -3.14 9.09 18.02
N ALA A 71 -3.09 8.58 16.79
CA ALA A 71 -3.94 9.07 15.69
C ALA A 71 -4.41 7.93 14.78
N SER A 72 -5.63 8.08 14.25
CA SER A 72 -6.16 7.16 13.25
C SER A 72 -5.35 7.26 11.96
N TRP A 73 -5.19 6.13 11.28
CA TRP A 73 -4.42 6.08 10.04
C TRP A 73 -5.02 6.92 8.92
N ASP A 74 -6.34 7.03 8.88
CA ASP A 74 -7.04 7.90 7.94
C ASP A 74 -6.71 9.37 8.16
N LEU A 75 -6.58 9.82 9.42
CA LEU A 75 -6.13 11.17 9.74
C LEU A 75 -4.68 11.37 9.31
N LEU A 76 -3.80 10.41 9.59
CA LEU A 76 -2.39 10.49 9.20
C LEU A 76 -2.19 10.56 7.68
N CYS A 77 -3.06 9.91 6.91
CA CYS A 77 -3.01 9.91 5.46
C CYS A 77 -3.55 11.19 4.81
N LYS A 78 -4.19 12.10 5.57
CA LYS A 78 -4.62 13.39 5.03
C LYS A 78 -3.40 14.27 4.72
N PRO A 79 -3.51 15.19 3.73
CA PRO A 79 -2.46 16.16 3.49
C PRO A 79 -2.24 17.06 4.70
N LYS A 80 -1.03 17.61 4.83
CA LYS A 80 -0.66 18.51 5.95
C LYS A 80 -1.56 19.73 6.05
N SER A 81 -2.05 20.24 4.92
CA SER A 81 -3.02 21.36 4.87
C SER A 81 -4.34 21.06 5.58
N TRP A 82 -4.70 19.77 5.73
CA TRP A 82 -5.95 19.32 6.35
C TRP A 82 -5.71 18.68 7.74
N GLY A 83 -4.57 19.02 8.38
CA GLY A 83 -4.21 18.50 9.71
C GLY A 83 -3.72 17.05 9.72
N GLY A 84 -3.39 16.47 8.56
CA GLY A 84 -2.77 15.14 8.46
C GLY A 84 -1.25 15.19 8.38
N LEU A 85 -0.61 14.01 8.24
CA LEU A 85 0.84 13.88 8.13
C LEU A 85 1.32 13.59 6.69
N GLY A 86 0.40 13.52 5.73
CA GLY A 86 0.72 13.23 4.32
C GLY A 86 1.21 11.80 4.10
N ILE A 87 0.77 10.85 4.92
CA ILE A 87 1.13 9.43 4.72
C ILE A 87 0.41 8.89 3.48
N ASN A 88 1.15 8.19 2.63
CA ASN A 88 0.65 7.80 1.33
C ASN A 88 0.04 6.38 1.32
N SER A 89 -1.21 6.25 1.79
CA SER A 89 -1.89 4.95 1.91
C SER A 89 -1.86 4.12 0.63
N CYS A 90 -1.41 2.88 0.77
CA CYS A 90 -1.41 1.90 -0.31
C CYS A 90 -2.83 1.52 -0.72
N LEU A 91 -3.73 1.37 0.26
CA LEU A 91 -5.14 1.01 0.01
C LEU A 91 -5.85 2.04 -0.87
N LYS A 92 -5.62 3.33 -0.62
CA LYS A 92 -6.18 4.42 -1.44
C LYS A 92 -5.67 4.39 -2.88
N LYS A 93 -4.45 3.92 -3.12
CA LYS A 93 -3.85 3.80 -4.46
C LYS A 93 -4.29 2.57 -5.25
N VAL A 94 -4.83 1.53 -4.59
CA VAL A 94 -5.17 0.26 -5.27
C VAL A 94 -6.12 0.45 -6.43
N GLY A 95 -7.20 1.21 -6.23
CA GLY A 95 -8.22 1.45 -7.25
C GLY A 95 -7.61 2.09 -8.52
N PRO A 96 -6.99 3.29 -8.40
CA PRO A 96 -6.35 3.95 -9.52
C PRO A 96 -5.26 3.12 -10.21
N LEU A 97 -4.43 2.40 -9.45
CA LEU A 97 -3.36 1.57 -10.01
C LEU A 97 -3.92 0.36 -10.77
N ARG A 98 -4.94 -0.29 -10.25
CA ARG A 98 -5.63 -1.38 -10.96
C ARG A 98 -6.34 -0.88 -12.21
N ALA A 99 -6.97 0.29 -12.16
CA ALA A 99 -7.57 0.92 -13.34
C ALA A 99 -6.52 1.23 -14.41
N LYS A 100 -5.35 1.75 -14.00
CA LYS A 100 -4.20 1.96 -14.90
C LYS A 100 -3.70 0.65 -15.52
N LEU A 101 -3.62 -0.41 -14.72
CA LEU A 101 -3.21 -1.73 -15.18
C LEU A 101 -4.21 -2.32 -16.19
N ALA A 102 -5.51 -2.25 -15.88
CA ALA A 102 -6.59 -2.68 -16.75
C ALA A 102 -6.59 -1.90 -18.07
N ARG A 103 -6.40 -0.58 -18.03
CA ARG A 103 -6.26 0.26 -19.23
C ARG A 103 -5.10 -0.21 -20.12
N ARG A 104 -3.92 -0.43 -19.53
CA ARG A 104 -2.75 -0.95 -20.26
C ARG A 104 -3.03 -2.32 -20.87
N TYR A 105 -3.69 -3.19 -20.12
CA TYR A 105 -4.07 -4.53 -20.58
C TYR A 105 -4.99 -4.47 -21.82
N CYS A 106 -5.95 -3.54 -21.85
CA CYS A 106 -6.84 -3.34 -23.00
C CYS A 106 -6.13 -2.69 -24.20
N GLN A 107 -5.20 -1.77 -23.96
CA GLN A 107 -4.51 -1.02 -25.02
C GLN A 107 -3.38 -1.83 -25.68
N GLU A 108 -2.62 -2.61 -24.91
CA GLU A 108 -1.38 -3.24 -25.36
C GLU A 108 -1.51 -4.77 -25.50
N LYS A 109 -2.26 -5.24 -26.51
CA LYS A 109 -2.42 -6.67 -26.82
C LYS A 109 -1.11 -7.39 -27.16
N LYS A 110 -0.05 -6.65 -27.52
CA LYS A 110 1.29 -7.17 -27.86
C LYS A 110 2.27 -7.18 -26.67
N SER A 111 1.90 -6.62 -25.51
CA SER A 111 2.77 -6.54 -24.35
C SER A 111 3.02 -7.92 -23.72
N HIS A 112 4.22 -8.15 -23.17
CA HIS A 112 4.56 -9.38 -22.46
C HIS A 112 3.61 -9.66 -21.29
N MET A 113 3.14 -8.60 -20.60
CA MET A 113 2.13 -8.74 -19.55
C MET A 113 0.81 -9.29 -20.10
N HIS A 114 0.39 -8.86 -21.30
CA HIS A 114 -0.82 -9.37 -21.92
C HIS A 114 -0.67 -10.87 -22.22
N LYS A 115 0.48 -11.30 -22.76
CA LYS A 115 0.78 -12.73 -23.02
C LYS A 115 0.74 -13.59 -21.76
N VAL A 116 1.21 -13.07 -20.62
CA VAL A 116 1.22 -13.82 -19.34
C VAL A 116 -0.15 -13.80 -18.65
N LEU A 117 -0.90 -12.70 -18.72
CA LEU A 117 -2.18 -12.55 -18.04
C LEU A 117 -3.36 -13.12 -18.84
N PHE A 118 -3.30 -13.08 -20.17
CA PHE A 118 -4.37 -13.56 -21.05
C PHE A 118 -4.76 -15.03 -20.82
N PRO A 119 -3.83 -15.99 -20.65
CA PRO A 119 -4.18 -17.38 -20.36
C PRO A 119 -4.94 -17.56 -19.04
N LYS A 120 -4.71 -16.68 -18.06
CA LYS A 120 -5.30 -16.80 -16.72
C LYS A 120 -6.63 -16.05 -16.58
N TYR A 121 -6.76 -14.89 -17.23
CA TYR A 121 -7.90 -14.00 -17.02
C TYR A 121 -8.76 -13.79 -18.27
N GLY A 122 -8.32 -14.27 -19.44
CA GLY A 122 -9.02 -14.06 -20.71
C GLY A 122 -9.15 -12.57 -21.07
N PRO A 123 -9.98 -12.22 -22.07
CA PRO A 123 -10.40 -10.84 -22.25
C PRO A 123 -11.12 -10.39 -20.98
N ILE A 124 -10.72 -9.26 -20.40
CA ILE A 124 -11.40 -8.68 -19.23
C ILE A 124 -12.78 -8.21 -19.70
N SER A 125 -13.77 -9.10 -19.66
CA SER A 125 -15.17 -8.74 -19.76
C SER A 125 -15.53 -7.98 -18.50
N PHE A 126 -15.91 -6.71 -18.65
CA PHE A 126 -16.36 -5.86 -17.56
C PHE A 126 -17.78 -6.30 -17.13
N GLU A 127 -17.95 -7.56 -16.75
CA GLU A 127 -19.20 -8.03 -16.17
C GLU A 127 -19.23 -7.55 -14.72
N SER A 128 -19.83 -6.39 -14.58
CA SER A 128 -20.05 -5.69 -13.33
C SER A 128 -20.65 -6.62 -12.28
N SER A 129 -19.95 -6.77 -11.16
CA SER A 129 -20.56 -7.17 -9.88
C SER A 129 -21.49 -6.03 -9.44
N VAL A 130 -22.64 -5.94 -10.09
CA VAL A 130 -23.80 -5.13 -9.72
C VAL A 130 -24.85 -6.14 -9.26
N ARG A 131 -25.11 -6.11 -7.95
CA ARG A 131 -26.25 -6.69 -7.22
C ARG A 131 -26.34 -8.23 -7.17
N LYS A 132 -26.11 -8.77 -5.97
CA LYS A 132 -27.16 -9.48 -5.21
C LYS A 132 -27.02 -9.18 -3.72
N HIS A 133 -27.70 -8.13 -3.28
CA HIS A 133 -28.20 -8.02 -1.91
C HIS A 133 -29.70 -7.74 -2.03
N GLY A 134 -30.51 -8.59 -1.40
CA GLY A 134 -31.96 -8.73 -1.59
C GLY A 134 -32.30 -10.18 -1.91
N ASP A 135 -32.41 -11.04 -0.89
CA ASP A 135 -33.66 -11.33 -0.17
C ASP A 135 -33.33 -11.80 1.25
#